data_AF-A0A564Y685-F1
#
_entry.id   AF-A0A564Y685-F1
#
_cell.length_a   1.000
_cell.length_b   1.000
_cell.length_c   1.000
_cell.angle_alpha   90.00
_cell.angle_beta   90.00
_cell.angle_gamma   90.00
#
_symmetry.space_group_name_H-M   'P 1'
#
loop_
_entity.id
_entity.type
_entity.pdbx_description
1 polymer ?
#
loop_
_entity_poly.entity_id
_entity_poly.type
_entity_poly.pdbx_seq_one_letter_code
_entity_poly.pdbx_strand_id
1 'polypeptide(L)'
;MMRKFKENRHLIKSLRIPENCDYIDENRQLGSGAYGVVTLARSPRNNELVVLKSFKNQFECILRLSIVRELCALSQFNHQNVLKMLNICCEELIKNGKTYP
;
A
#
# COMPACT_ATOMS: atom_id res chain seq x y z
N MET A 1 1.70 -3.13 -22.46
CA MET A 1 0.69 -2.51 -21.58
C MET A 1 1.24 -2.51 -20.15
N MET A 2 2.31 -1.74 -19.92
CA MET A 2 3.06 -1.58 -18.65
C MET A 2 3.79 -0.22 -18.61
N ARG A 3 3.42 0.69 -19.51
CA ARG A 3 4.25 1.85 -19.87
C ARG A 3 4.06 3.05 -18.92
N LYS A 4 2.94 3.09 -18.18
CA LYS A 4 2.56 4.21 -17.30
C LYS A 4 2.95 4.05 -15.82
N PHE A 5 3.36 2.85 -15.38
CA PHE A 5 3.79 2.63 -13.98
C PHE A 5 5.09 3.37 -13.64
N LYS A 6 5.98 3.52 -14.64
CA LYS A 6 7.23 4.27 -14.49
C LYS A 6 7.02 5.78 -14.41
N GLU A 7 5.98 6.32 -15.06
CA GLU A 7 5.86 7.76 -15.30
C GLU A 7 5.67 8.53 -13.99
N ASN A 8 4.91 8.01 -13.02
CA ASN A 8 4.60 8.71 -11.76
C ASN A 8 5.26 8.14 -10.50
N ARG A 9 6.09 7.08 -10.62
CA ARG A 9 6.81 6.51 -9.46
C ARG A 9 7.70 7.56 -8.76
N HIS A 10 8.16 8.57 -9.49
CA HIS A 10 8.92 9.69 -8.95
C HIS A 10 8.13 10.51 -7.90
N LEU A 11 6.80 10.62 -8.05
CA LEU A 11 5.95 11.32 -7.08
C LEU A 11 5.86 10.60 -5.74
N ILE A 12 5.91 9.27 -5.75
CA ILE A 12 5.98 8.49 -4.51
C ILE A 12 7.36 8.67 -3.85
N LYS A 13 8.44 8.61 -4.66
CA LYS A 13 9.81 8.77 -4.15
C LYS A 13 10.01 10.11 -3.43
N SER A 14 9.36 11.19 -3.89
CA SER A 14 9.46 12.50 -3.24
C SER A 14 8.78 12.54 -1.86
N LEU A 15 7.85 11.63 -1.56
CA LEU A 15 7.15 11.55 -0.27
C LEU A 15 8.03 11.00 0.86
N ARG A 16 9.21 10.44 0.53
CA ARG A 16 10.14 9.83 1.51
C ARG A 16 9.48 8.76 2.41
N ILE A 17 8.44 8.09 1.91
CA ILE A 17 7.80 6.99 2.60
C ILE A 17 8.66 5.73 2.40
N PRO A 18 8.97 4.95 3.45
CA PRO A 18 9.81 3.77 3.26
C PRO A 18 9.06 2.66 2.49
N GLU A 19 9.71 2.11 1.47
CA GLU A 19 9.22 1.00 0.65
C GLU A 19 9.52 -0.32 1.36
N ASN A 20 8.47 -1.07 1.74
CA ASN A 20 8.59 -2.37 2.38
C ASN A 20 7.39 -3.27 2.02
N CYS A 21 7.71 -4.47 1.56
CA CYS A 21 6.77 -5.48 1.08
C CYS A 21 6.82 -6.78 1.92
N ASP A 22 7.59 -6.84 3.01
CA ASP A 22 7.83 -8.08 3.79
C ASP A 22 6.68 -8.47 4.76
N TYR A 23 5.56 -7.74 4.75
CA TYR A 23 4.44 -8.01 5.64
C TYR A 23 3.76 -9.35 5.35
N ILE A 24 3.53 -10.11 6.42
CA ILE A 24 2.88 -11.42 6.34
C ILE A 24 1.37 -11.22 6.48
N ASP A 25 0.63 -11.33 5.38
CA ASP A 25 -0.82 -11.24 5.42
C ASP A 25 -1.43 -12.44 6.15
N GLU A 26 -2.29 -12.16 7.13
CA GLU A 26 -2.95 -13.11 8.03
C GLU A 26 -4.15 -13.81 7.36
N ASN A 27 -4.35 -13.60 6.06
CA ASN A 27 -5.49 -14.08 5.27
C ASN A 27 -6.83 -13.66 5.88
N ARG A 28 -6.85 -12.54 6.62
CA ARG A 28 -8.05 -12.00 7.27
C ARG A 28 -8.39 -10.65 6.67
N GLN A 29 -9.42 -10.64 5.83
CA GLN A 29 -9.98 -9.39 5.32
C GLN A 29 -10.69 -8.63 6.44
N LEU A 30 -10.37 -7.35 6.57
CA LEU A 30 -11.01 -6.41 7.49
C LEU A 30 -12.06 -5.54 6.78
N GLY A 31 -11.90 -5.32 5.47
CA GLY A 31 -12.85 -4.54 4.69
C GLY A 31 -12.56 -4.58 3.20
N SER A 32 -13.52 -4.14 2.40
CA SER A 32 -13.38 -3.96 0.95
C SER A 32 -14.16 -2.73 0.54
N GLY A 33 -13.62 -1.96 -0.40
CA GLY A 33 -14.25 -0.76 -0.90
C GLY A 33 -14.04 -0.59 -2.39
N ALA A 34 -14.36 0.61 -2.89
CA ALA A 34 -14.20 0.95 -4.29
C ALA A 34 -12.75 0.77 -4.76
N TYR A 35 -11.78 1.25 -3.98
CA TYR A 35 -10.37 1.31 -4.39
C TYR A 35 -9.56 0.05 -4.09
N GLY A 36 -10.02 -0.82 -3.18
CA GLY A 36 -9.13 -1.85 -2.64
C GLY A 36 -9.77 -2.75 -1.61
N VAL A 37 -8.95 -3.68 -1.14
CA VAL A 37 -9.23 -4.59 -0.03
C VAL A 37 -8.29 -4.24 1.11
N VAL A 38 -8.80 -4.32 2.33
CA VAL A 38 -8.06 -4.08 3.56
C VAL A 38 -7.93 -5.42 4.27
N THR A 39 -6.70 -5.86 4.54
CA THR A 39 -6.40 -7.11 5.23
C THR A 39 -5.56 -6.86 6.48
N LEU A 40 -5.69 -7.76 7.46
CA LEU A 40 -4.81 -7.82 8.60
C LEU A 40 -3.49 -8.47 8.17
N ALA A 41 -2.38 -7.92 8.60
CA ALA A 41 -1.07 -8.49 8.37
C ALA A 41 -0.18 -8.33 9.60
N ARG A 42 1.00 -8.92 9.52
CA ARG A 42 2.00 -8.91 10.58
C ARG A 42 3.34 -8.45 10.08
N SER A 43 3.98 -7.57 10.84
CA SER A 43 5.37 -7.19 10.65
C SER A 43 6.28 -8.36 11.03
N PRO A 44 7.16 -8.85 10.14
CA PRO A 44 8.11 -9.92 10.47
C PRO A 44 9.21 -9.46 11.44
N ARG A 45 9.39 -8.14 11.62
CA ARG A 45 10.49 -7.57 12.41
C ARG A 45 10.21 -7.56 13.91
N ASN A 46 8.97 -7.31 14.27
CA ASN A 46 8.55 -7.09 15.66
C ASN A 46 7.22 -7.75 16.00
N ASN A 47 6.67 -8.56 15.08
CA ASN A 47 5.42 -9.31 15.27
C ASN A 47 4.16 -8.44 15.46
N GLU A 48 4.26 -7.12 15.24
CA GLU A 48 3.14 -6.19 15.36
C GLU A 48 2.09 -6.43 14.28
N LEU A 49 0.81 -6.29 14.68
CA LEU A 49 -0.32 -6.32 13.76
C LEU A 49 -0.43 -4.98 13.03
N VAL A 50 -0.56 -5.07 11.71
CA VAL A 50 -0.72 -3.92 10.83
C VAL A 50 -1.88 -4.16 9.86
N VAL A 51 -2.25 -3.10 9.15
CA VAL A 51 -3.29 -3.15 8.13
C VAL A 51 -2.65 -2.94 6.76
N LEU A 52 -2.90 -3.86 5.83
CA LEU A 52 -2.53 -3.72 4.42
C LEU A 52 -3.75 -3.28 3.63
N LYS A 53 -3.61 -2.20 2.85
CA LYS A 53 -4.63 -1.76 1.88
C LYS A 53 -4.10 -2.03 0.47
N SER A 54 -4.56 -3.12 -0.13
CA SER A 54 -4.20 -3.50 -1.50
C SER A 54 -5.20 -2.92 -2.50
N PHE A 55 -4.72 -2.39 -3.61
CA PHE A 55 -5.58 -1.80 -4.65
C PHE A 55 -6.04 -2.87 -5.65
N LYS A 56 -7.27 -2.76 -6.17
CA LYS A 56 -7.83 -3.74 -7.13
C LYS A 56 -7.27 -3.54 -8.54
N ASN A 57 -6.90 -4.62 -9.24
CA ASN A 57 -6.34 -4.62 -10.61
C ASN A 57 -7.13 -3.83 -11.67
N GLN A 58 -8.46 -3.73 -11.53
CA GLN A 58 -9.33 -2.95 -12.43
C GLN A 58 -9.13 -1.42 -12.30
N PHE A 59 -8.46 -0.99 -11.23
CA PHE A 59 -7.76 0.28 -11.20
C PHE A 59 -6.35 -0.05 -11.65
N GLU A 60 -6.06 0.13 -12.93
CA GLU A 60 -4.68 0.31 -13.34
C GLU A 60 -4.08 1.33 -12.36
N CYS A 61 -3.24 0.86 -11.44
CA CYS A 61 -2.59 1.60 -10.36
C CYS A 61 -1.54 2.57 -10.91
N ILE A 62 -1.84 3.20 -12.05
CA ILE A 62 -1.37 4.52 -12.36
C ILE A 62 -1.89 5.39 -11.23
N LEU A 63 -1.02 5.66 -10.27
CA LEU A 63 -1.11 6.69 -9.23
C LEU A 63 -2.13 7.77 -9.55
N ARG A 64 -3.42 7.50 -9.32
CA ARG A 64 -4.44 8.51 -9.50
C ARG A 64 -4.02 9.64 -8.59
N LEU A 65 -4.07 10.88 -9.06
CA LEU A 65 -3.68 12.03 -8.26
C LEU A 65 -4.41 12.05 -6.90
N SER A 66 -5.60 11.45 -6.81
CA SER A 66 -6.30 11.22 -5.55
C SER A 66 -5.51 10.35 -4.57
N ILE A 67 -4.95 9.22 -5.02
CA ILE A 67 -4.12 8.33 -4.19
C ILE A 67 -2.84 9.06 -3.77
N VAL A 68 -2.18 9.75 -4.70
CA VAL A 68 -0.98 10.54 -4.36
C VAL A 68 -1.30 11.61 -3.32
N ARG A 69 -2.43 12.31 -3.44
CA ARG A 69 -2.88 13.30 -2.45
C ARG A 69 -3.14 12.66 -1.08
N GLU A 70 -3.79 11.50 -1.04
CA GLU A 70 -4.01 10.75 0.21
C GLU A 70 -2.69 10.35 0.86
N LEU A 71 -1.74 9.81 0.08
CA LEU A 71 -0.40 9.45 0.57
C LEU A 71 0.36 10.68 1.07
N CYS A 72 0.33 11.79 0.32
CA CYS A 72 0.92 13.07 0.71
C CYS A 72 0.36 13.56 2.05
N ALA A 73 -0.95 13.52 2.22
CA ALA A 73 -1.60 13.98 3.44
C ALA A 73 -1.21 13.08 4.60
N LEU A 74 -1.38 11.76 4.47
CA LEU A 74 -1.06 10.79 5.52
C LEU A 74 0.42 10.74 5.87
N SER A 75 1.35 11.00 4.93
CA SER A 75 2.79 11.04 5.22
C SER A 75 3.20 12.23 6.08
N GLN A 76 2.37 13.27 6.15
CA GLN A 76 2.63 14.48 6.93
C GLN A 76 2.01 14.44 8.32
N PHE A 77 1.07 13.53 8.58
CA PHE A 77 0.42 13.42 9.89
C PHE A 77 1.11 12.42 10.81
N ASN A 78 1.40 12.86 12.03
CA ASN A 78 1.85 12.01 13.12
C ASN A 78 1.10 12.38 14.40
N HIS A 79 -0.13 11.88 14.55
CA HIS A 79 -1.02 12.22 15.64
C HIS A 79 -1.82 10.99 16.10
N GLN A 80 -2.12 10.88 17.40
CA GLN A 80 -2.80 9.71 17.98
C GLN A 80 -4.18 9.38 17.38
N ASN A 81 -4.88 10.39 16.86
CA ASN A 81 -6.22 10.24 16.26
C ASN A 81 -6.19 10.18 14.73
N VAL A 82 -5.01 10.11 14.12
CA VAL A 82 -4.85 9.99 12.66
C VAL A 82 -4.08 8.71 12.37
N LEU A 83 -4.52 7.96 11.37
CA LEU A 83 -3.83 6.75 10.96
C LEU A 83 -2.40 7.06 10.54
N LYS A 84 -1.44 6.36 11.14
CA LYS A 84 -0.04 6.46 10.76
C LYS A 84 0.22 5.59 9.53
N MET A 85 0.71 6.20 8.46
CA MET A 85 1.26 5.47 7.34
C MET A 85 2.68 5.00 7.68
N LEU A 86 2.89 3.69 7.71
CA LEU A 86 4.18 3.09 8.03
C LEU A 86 5.06 2.98 6.79
N ASN A 87 4.51 2.36 5.74
CA ASN A 87 5.24 1.95 4.57
C ASN A 87 4.34 1.92 3.33
N ILE A 88 4.96 1.79 2.17
CA ILE A 88 4.29 1.43 0.93
C ILE A 88 4.91 0.15 0.38
N CYS A 89 4.14 -0.60 -0.40
CA CYS A 89 4.67 -1.64 -1.26
C CYS A 89 4.32 -1.28 -2.71
N CYS A 90 5.30 -1.30 -3.60
CA CYS A 90 5.12 -1.04 -5.03
C CYS A 90 5.58 -2.21 -5.90
N GLU A 91 5.88 -3.34 -5.27
CA GLU A 91 6.29 -4.58 -5.93
C GLU A 91 5.11 -5.54 -5.99
N GLU A 92 5.05 -6.34 -7.06
CA GLU A 92 4.11 -7.45 -7.15
C GLU A 92 4.49 -8.50 -6.09
N LEU A 93 3.65 -8.64 -5.08
CA LEU A 93 3.77 -9.66 -4.05
C LEU A 93 3.33 -11.02 -4.60
N ILE A 94 4.25 -11.94 -4.82
CA ILE A 94 3.90 -13.33 -5.12
C ILE A 94 3.66 -14.07 -3.79
N LYS A 95 2.40 -14.36 -3.45
CA LYS A 95 2.02 -15.13 -2.25
C LYS A 95 1.31 -16.42 -2.66
N ASN A 96 1.82 -17.58 -2.22
CA ASN A 96 1.29 -18.91 -2.54
C ASN A 96 1.10 -19.17 -4.05
N GLY A 97 2.06 -18.75 -4.88
CA GLY A 97 1.98 -18.89 -6.34
C GLY A 97 0.96 -17.98 -7.02
N LYS A 98 0.36 -17.03 -6.29
CA LYS A 98 -0.51 -15.99 -6.84
C LYS A 98 0.18 -14.65 -6.76
N THR A 99 0.18 -13.94 -7.87
CA THR A 99 0.69 -12.56 -7.96
C THR A 99 -0.39 -11.62 -7.43
N TYR A 100 -0.05 -10.86 -6.39
CA TYR A 100 -0.83 -9.75 -5.87
C TYR A 100 -0.11 -8.46 -6.28
N PRO A 101 -0.81 -7.51 -6.91
CA PRO A 101 -0.21 -6.24 -7.31
C PRO A 101 0.19 -5.37 -6.11
#